data_AF-A0A7J8EWA1-F1
#
_entry.id   AF-A0A7J8EWA1-F1
#
_cell.length_a   1.000
_cell.length_b   1.000
_cell.length_c   1.000
_cell.angle_alpha   90.00
_cell.angle_beta   90.00
_cell.angle_gamma   90.00
#
_symmetry.space_group_name_H-M   'P 1'
#
loop_
_entity.id
_entity.type
_entity.pdbx_description
1 polymer ?
#
loop_
_entity_poly.entity_id
_entity_poly.type
_entity_poly.pdbx_seq_one_letter_code
_entity_poly.pdbx_strand_id
1 'polypeptide(L)' 'MKPMFIYVNQSFAPSPDQEVGTLYECFGSDGKLVLHYCKSQAWG' A
#
# COMPACT_ATOMS: atom_id res chain seq x y z
N MET A 1 0.25 20.20 -6.06
CA MET A 1 0.36 19.07 -5.10
C MET A 1 0.74 17.84 -5.91
N LYS A 2 1.83 17.12 -5.58
CA LYS A 2 2.22 15.91 -6.32
C LYS A 2 1.52 14.69 -5.69
N PRO A 3 0.95 13.77 -6.49
CA PRO A 3 0.38 12.53 -5.95
C PRO A 3 1.50 11.66 -5.36
N MET A 4 1.20 10.97 -4.25
CA MET A 4 2.05 9.93 -3.69
C MET A 4 1.43 8.57 -4.00
N PHE A 5 2.28 7.64 -4.44
CA PHE A 5 1.90 6.25 -4.65
C PHE A 5 2.16 5.47 -3.38
N ILE A 6 1.27 4.55 -3.04
CA ILE A 6 1.40 3.63 -1.92
C ILE A 6 1.32 2.21 -2.47
N TYR A 7 2.13 1.31 -1.91
CA TYR A 7 2.26 -0.07 -2.34
C TYR A 7 2.22 -1.03 -1.15
N VAL A 8 1.44 -2.10 -1.32
CA VAL A 8 1.39 -3.24 -0.40
C VAL A 8 2.37 -4.31 -0.90
N ASN A 9 3.14 -4.90 0.02
CA ASN A 9 4.10 -5.98 -0.27
C ASN A 9 5.09 -5.70 -1.42
N GLN A 10 5.42 -4.43 -1.67
CA GLN A 10 6.29 -4.01 -2.80
C GLN A 10 5.81 -4.55 -4.16
N SER A 11 4.49 -4.72 -4.34
CA SER A 11 3.94 -5.36 -5.54
C SER A 11 2.88 -4.50 -6.21
N PHE A 12 1.83 -4.10 -5.50
CA PHE A 12 0.68 -3.44 -6.11
C PHE A 12 0.25 -2.21 -5.32
N ALA A 13 -0.36 -1.26 -6.01
CA ALA A 13 -0.97 -0.09 -5.39
C ALA A 13 -2.45 -0.38 -5.11
N PRO A 14 -2.91 -0.33 -3.84
CA PRO A 14 -4.33 -0.50 -3.53
C PRO A 14 -5.12 0.72 -4.02
N SER A 15 -6.45 0.55 -4.13
CA SER A 15 -7.34 1.68 -4.41
C SER A 15 -7.28 2.72 -3.28
N PRO A 16 -7.33 4.04 -3.57
CA PRO A 16 -7.23 5.08 -2.53
C PRO A 16 -8.36 5.08 -1.49
N ASP A 17 -9.49 4.47 -1.83
CA ASP A 17 -10.68 4.27 -0.99
C ASP A 17 -10.67 2.92 -0.25
N GLN A 18 -9.67 2.06 -0.50
CA GLN A 18 -9.56 0.77 0.16
C GLN A 18 -9.34 0.95 1.67
N GLU A 19 -10.14 0.26 2.48
CA GLU A 19 -9.95 0.27 3.93
C GLU A 19 -8.65 -0.41 4.35
N VAL A 20 -7.89 0.27 5.22
CA VAL A 20 -6.61 -0.24 5.77
C VAL A 20 -6.83 -1.51 6.59
N GLY A 21 -7.98 -1.66 7.25
CA GLY A 21 -8.35 -2.87 7.99
C GLY A 21 -8.36 -4.11 7.10
N THR A 22 -9.02 -4.03 5.93
CA THR A 22 -9.02 -5.10 4.93
C THR A 22 -7.62 -5.41 4.43
N LEU A 23 -6.80 -4.38 4.16
CA LEU A 23 -5.40 -4.59 3.75
C LEU A 23 -4.59 -5.30 4.84
N TYR A 24 -4.82 -4.96 6.10
CA TYR A 24 -4.16 -5.61 7.23
C TYR A 24 -4.61 -7.07 7.39
N GLU A 25 -5.89 -7.36 7.24
CA GLU A 25 -6.41 -8.73 7.31
C GLU A 25 -5.83 -9.63 6.21
N CYS A 26 -5.63 -9.09 5.00
CA CYS A 26 -5.10 -9.85 3.86
C CYS A 26 -3.57 -9.90 3.78
N PHE A 27 -2.88 -8.81 4.15
CA PHE A 27 -1.45 -8.62 3.88
C PHE A 27 -0.64 -8.20 5.12
N GLY A 28 -1.27 -8.14 6.29
CA GLY A 28 -0.58 -7.90 7.56
C GLY A 28 0.34 -9.07 7.92
N SER A 29 1.45 -8.75 8.59
CA SER A 29 2.41 -9.72 9.09
C SER A 29 3.06 -9.18 10.37
N ASP A 30 3.36 -10.05 11.33
CA ASP A 30 3.97 -9.67 12.62
C ASP A 30 3.22 -8.57 13.38
N GLY A 31 1.88 -8.59 13.33
CA GLY A 31 1.06 -7.59 14.02
C GLY A 31 1.10 -6.19 13.40
N LYS A 32 1.60 -6.05 12.16
CA LYS A 32 1.71 -4.77 11.44
C LYS A 32 1.38 -4.93 9.96
N LEU A 33 1.02 -3.84 9.30
CA LEU A 33 0.93 -3.75 7.84
C LEU A 33 2.05 -2.85 7.34
N VAL A 34 2.85 -3.33 6.40
CA VAL A 34 3.96 -2.56 5.81
C VAL A 34 3.51 -1.97 4.47
N LEU A 35 3.56 -0.65 4.38
CA LEU A 35 3.26 0.11 3.17
C LEU A 35 4.51 0.84 2.67
N HIS A 36 4.76 0.76 1.37
CA HIS A 36 5.87 1.44 0.71
C HIS A 36 5.33 2.63 -0.07
N TYR A 37 6.00 3.77 -0.04
CA TYR A 37 5.54 4.96 -0.75
C TYR A 37 6.60 5.50 -1.71
N CYS A 38 6.15 6.09 -2.82
CA CYS A 38 7.03 6.71 -3.80
C CYS A 38 6.38 7.94 -4.45
N LYS A 39 7.20 8.86 -4.94
CA LYS A 39 6.76 10.06 -5.69
C LYS A 39 6.51 9.78 -7.18
N SER A 40 6.98 8.64 -7.67
CA SER A 40 6.77 8.13 -9.02
C SER A 40 6.25 6.70 -8.94
N GLN A 41 5.61 6.23 -10.01
CA GLN A 41 5.19 4.83 -10.08
C GLN A 41 6.42 3.93 -10.02
N ALA A 42 6.41 2.96 -9.11
CA ALA A 42 7.53 2.07 -8.83
C ALA A 42 7.22 0.60 -9.16
N TRP A 43 5.98 0.17 -8.94
CA TRP A 43 5.50 -1.18 -9.25
C TRP A 43 4.15 -1.12 -9.99
N GLY A 44 3.88 -2.14 -10.82
CA GLY A 44 2.70 -2.26 -11.68
C GLY A 44 2.51 -3.71 -12.10
#